data_AF-A0A7J3VTN7-F1
#
_entry.id   AF-A0A7J3VTN7-F1
#
_cell.length_a   1.000
_cell.length_b   1.000
_cell.length_c   1.000
_cell.angle_alpha   90.00
_cell.angle_beta   90.00
_cell.angle_gamma   90.00
#
_symmetry.space_group_name_H-M   'P 1'
#
loop_
_entity.id
_entity.type
_entity.pdbx_description
1 polymer ?
#
loop_
_entity_poly.entity_id
_entity_poly.type
_entity_poly.pdbx_seq_one_letter_code
_entity_poly.pdbx_strand_id
1 'polypeptide(L)'
;MIELLGVVVSAVGAGLTIGGFWLCWDVYKTQQYEGGSAATPFPLPFFKAYLKRDAAFDLGVSMGVAGYFLGILGGFLTGSAP
;
A
#
# COMPACT_ATOMS: atom_id res chain seq x y z
N MET A 1 -20.90 7.84 20.04
CA MET A 1 -20.85 8.32 18.63
C MET A 1 -19.43 8.49 18.13
N ILE A 2 -18.54 9.17 18.86
CA ILE A 2 -17.14 9.39 18.45
C ILE A 2 -16.35 8.07 18.34
N GLU A 3 -16.55 7.13 19.26
CA GLU A 3 -15.90 5.81 19.20
C GLU A 3 -16.31 5.01 17.95
N LEU A 4 -17.60 4.97 17.61
CA LEU A 4 -18.08 4.28 16.41
C LEU A 4 -17.47 4.90 15.14
N LEU A 5 -17.38 6.23 15.10
CA LEU A 5 -16.70 6.93 14.00
C LEU A 5 -15.23 6.54 13.93
N GLY A 6 -14.54 6.47 15.07
CA GLY A 6 -13.14 6.05 15.13
C GLY A 6 -12.91 4.60 14.67
N VAL A 7 -13.83 3.68 15.00
CA VAL A 7 -13.79 2.29 14.49
C VAL A 7 -13.96 2.27 12.96
N VAL A 8 -14.91 3.01 12.42
CA VAL A 8 -15.14 3.08 10.96
C VAL A 8 -13.94 3.69 10.25
N VAL A 9 -13.40 4.80 10.76
CA VAL A 9 -12.22 5.46 10.19
C VAL A 9 -10.99 4.54 10.25
N SER A 10 -10.81 3.80 11.35
CA SER A 10 -9.75 2.79 11.48
C SER A 10 -9.88 1.68 10.45
N ALA A 11 -11.09 1.15 10.27
CA ALA A 11 -11.36 0.08 9.31
C ALA A 11 -11.15 0.53 7.86
N VAL A 12 -11.58 1.75 7.51
CA VAL A 12 -11.33 2.35 6.19
C VAL A 12 -9.83 2.57 5.98
N GLY A 13 -9.12 3.07 7.00
CA GLY A 13 -7.66 3.23 6.94
C GLY A 13 -6.92 1.92 6.71
N ALA A 14 -7.30 0.87 7.43
CA ALA A 14 -6.75 -0.48 7.23
C ALA A 14 -7.05 -1.01 5.82
N GLY A 15 -8.27 -0.85 5.33
CA GLY A 15 -8.67 -1.26 3.98
C GLY A 15 -7.88 -0.55 2.88
N LEU A 16 -7.69 0.76 3.00
CA LEU A 16 -6.86 1.55 2.07
C LEU A 16 -5.39 1.12 2.12
N THR A 17 -4.88 0.79 3.30
CA THR A 17 -3.50 0.33 3.48
C THR A 17 -3.27 -1.01 2.78
N ILE A 18 -4.16 -1.97 3.02
CA ILE A 18 -4.09 -3.31 2.41
C ILE A 18 -4.30 -3.21 0.89
N GLY A 19 -5.28 -2.43 0.44
CA GLY A 19 -5.54 -2.20 -0.98
C GLY A 19 -4.37 -1.54 -1.70
N GLY A 20 -3.74 -0.54 -1.06
CA GLY A 20 -2.53 0.11 -1.58
C GLY A 20 -1.36 -0.85 -1.70
N PHE A 21 -1.12 -1.69 -0.68
CA PHE A 21 -0.09 -2.72 -0.73
C PHE A 21 -0.37 -3.77 -1.82
N TRP A 22 -1.64 -4.15 -1.99
CA TRP A 22 -2.05 -5.09 -3.03
C TRP A 22 -1.77 -4.55 -4.44
N LEU A 23 -2.05 -3.26 -4.69
CA LEU A 23 -1.72 -2.60 -5.96
C LEU A 23 -0.21 -2.60 -6.22
N CYS A 24 0.59 -2.25 -5.20
CA CYS A 24 2.05 -2.29 -5.32
C CYS A 24 2.57 -3.70 -5.62
N TRP A 25 1.99 -4.72 -4.97
CA TRP A 25 2.32 -6.12 -5.19
C TRP A 25 1.92 -6.60 -6.59
N ASP A 26 0.79 -6.13 -7.11
CA ASP A 26 0.34 -6.51 -8.45
C ASP A 26 1.22 -5.89 -9.55
N VAL A 27 1.60 -4.61 -9.40
CA VAL A 27 2.59 -3.96 -10.27
C VAL A 27 3.94 -4.68 -10.19
N TYR A 28 4.35 -5.09 -8.98
CA TYR A 28 5.59 -5.84 -8.81
C TYR A 28 5.57 -7.18 -9.58
N LYS A 29 4.51 -7.98 -9.43
CA LYS A 29 4.38 -9.26 -10.17
C LYS A 29 4.32 -9.06 -11.67
N THR A 30 3.53 -8.10 -12.15
CA THR A 30 3.42 -7.83 -13.60
C THR A 30 4.77 -7.45 -14.19
N GLN A 31 5.57 -6.64 -13.49
CA GLN A 31 6.94 -6.35 -13.90
C GLN A 31 7.87 -7.56 -13.87
N GLN A 32 7.67 -8.52 -12.95
CA GLN A 32 8.39 -9.80 -12.98
C GLN A 32 8.03 -10.66 -14.20
N TYR A 33 6.75 -10.67 -14.62
CA TYR A 33 6.31 -11.41 -15.81
C TYR A 33 6.82 -10.78 -17.11
N GLU A 34 6.84 -9.46 -17.20
CA GLU A 34 7.36 -8.73 -18.38
C GLU A 34 8.89 -8.77 -18.46
N GLY A 35 9.59 -8.88 -17.31
CA GLY A 35 11.07 -8.86 -17.22
C GLY A 35 11.79 -10.18 -17.51
N GLY A 36 11.07 -11.29 -17.67
CA GLY A 36 11.63 -12.59 -18.06
C GLY A 36 12.02 -13.51 -16.89
N SER A 37 11.58 -14.78 -17.01
CA SER A 37 11.89 -16.00 -16.23
C SER A 37 12.28 -15.87 -14.75
N ALA A 38 11.44 -16.46 -13.90
CA ALA A 38 11.61 -16.66 -12.44
C ALA A 38 12.92 -17.33 -11.98
N ALA A 39 13.79 -17.79 -12.90
CA ALA A 39 15.06 -18.43 -12.61
C ALA A 39 16.25 -17.47 -12.46
N THR A 40 16.05 -16.17 -12.67
CA THR A 40 17.12 -15.18 -12.53
C THR A 40 16.97 -14.44 -11.19
N PRO A 41 17.88 -14.64 -10.22
CA PRO A 41 17.89 -13.83 -9.00
C PRO A 41 18.35 -12.43 -9.39
N PHE A 42 17.39 -11.59 -9.79
CA PHE A 42 17.67 -10.31 -10.40
C PHE A 42 18.24 -9.31 -9.38
N PRO A 43 19.40 -8.71 -9.65
CA PRO A 43 20.00 -7.73 -8.76
C PRO A 43 19.19 -6.41 -8.83
N LEU A 44 18.82 -5.92 -7.64
CA LEU A 44 18.15 -4.65 -7.32
C LEU A 44 18.62 -3.38 -8.09
N PRO A 45 19.84 -3.24 -8.66
CA PRO A 45 20.26 -1.98 -9.31
C PRO A 45 19.62 -1.70 -10.68
N PHE A 46 19.09 -2.69 -11.41
CA PHE A 46 18.53 -2.48 -12.75
C PHE A 46 17.12 -1.85 -12.76
N PHE A 47 16.49 -1.79 -11.59
CA PHE A 47 15.14 -1.22 -11.39
C PHE A 47 15.07 0.29 -11.61
N LYS A 48 16.16 1.05 -11.49
CA LYS A 48 16.14 2.51 -11.71
C LYS A 48 15.83 2.92 -13.15
N ALA A 49 16.07 2.04 -14.13
CA ALA A 49 15.85 2.35 -15.55
C ALA A 49 14.56 1.75 -16.12
N TYR A 50 14.00 0.72 -15.49
CA TYR A 50 12.90 -0.08 -16.03
C TYR A 50 11.70 -0.32 -15.10
N LEU A 51 11.70 0.19 -13.87
CA LEU A 51 10.41 0.54 -13.26
C LEU A 51 9.83 1.63 -14.14
N LYS A 52 9.05 1.24 -15.16
CA LYS A 52 7.96 2.07 -15.64
C LYS A 52 7.21 2.43 -14.36
N ARG A 53 7.41 3.65 -13.89
CA ARG A 53 6.81 4.16 -12.67
C ARG A 53 5.32 4.21 -12.97
N ASP A 54 4.67 3.09 -12.72
CA ASP A 54 3.29 2.87 -13.08
C ASP A 54 2.47 3.74 -12.15
N ALA A 55 1.51 4.48 -12.71
CA ALA A 55 0.61 5.30 -11.93
C ALA A 55 -0.12 4.46 -10.86
N ALA A 56 -0.30 3.15 -11.11
CA ALA A 56 -0.84 2.20 -10.16
C ALA A 56 0.06 1.97 -8.93
N PHE A 57 1.38 1.99 -9.08
CA PHE A 57 2.33 1.84 -7.96
C PHE A 57 2.36 3.11 -7.10
N ASP A 58 2.49 4.28 -7.73
CA ASP A 58 2.46 5.56 -7.00
C ASP A 58 1.09 5.75 -6.30
N LEU A 59 -0.02 5.34 -6.94
CA LEU A 59 -1.34 5.31 -6.32
C LEU A 59 -1.36 4.34 -5.13
N GLY A 60 -0.84 3.12 -5.28
CA GLY A 60 -0.77 2.13 -4.22
C GLY A 60 0.00 2.62 -2.99
N VAL A 61 1.14 3.28 -3.19
CA VAL A 61 1.92 3.91 -2.11
C VAL A 61 1.11 5.04 -1.46
N SER A 62 0.49 5.92 -2.24
CA SER A 62 -0.29 7.04 -1.70
C SER A 62 -1.51 6.57 -0.88
N MET A 63 -2.22 5.55 -1.35
CA MET A 63 -3.33 4.90 -0.63
C MET A 63 -2.84 4.21 0.63
N GLY A 64 -1.67 3.55 0.56
CA GLY A 64 -1.00 2.92 1.68
C GLY A 64 -0.75 3.90 2.83
N VAL A 65 -0.09 5.01 2.51
CA VAL A 65 0.28 6.05 3.48
C VAL A 65 -0.96 6.77 4.00
N ALA A 66 -1.90 7.16 3.13
CA ALA A 66 -3.14 7.82 3.54
C ALA A 66 -3.99 6.90 4.44
N GLY A 67 -4.07 5.62 4.11
CA GLY A 67 -4.77 4.60 4.91
C GLY A 67 -4.17 4.45 6.29
N TYR A 68 -2.84 4.42 6.40
CA TYR A 68 -2.15 4.34 7.70
C TYR A 68 -2.48 5.54 8.61
N PHE A 69 -2.41 6.76 8.08
CA PHE A 69 -2.74 7.96 8.85
C PHE A 69 -4.22 8.01 9.26
N LEU A 70 -5.13 7.58 8.38
CA LEU A 70 -6.54 7.43 8.74
C LEU A 70 -6.73 6.36 9.82
N GLY A 71 -6.01 5.25 9.74
CA GLY A 71 -5.99 4.20 10.75
C GLY A 71 -5.62 4.72 12.13
N ILE A 72 -4.52 5.48 12.21
CA ILE A 72 -4.07 6.12 13.44
C ILE A 72 -5.10 7.11 13.97
N LEU A 73 -5.64 7.98 13.10
CA LEU A 73 -6.65 8.96 13.49
C LEU A 73 -7.89 8.25 14.07
N GLY A 74 -8.33 7.17 13.44
CA GLY A 74 -9.42 6.34 13.96
C GLY A 74 -9.10 5.76 15.34
N GLY A 75 -7.88 5.26 15.54
CA GLY A 75 -7.40 4.74 16.82
C GLY A 75 -7.34 5.78 17.95
N PHE A 76 -6.99 7.02 17.63
CA PHE A 76 -7.07 8.14 18.57
C PHE A 76 -8.52 8.45 18.96
N LEU A 77 -9.44 8.43 17.99
CA LEU A 77 -10.87 8.69 18.22
C LEU A 77 -11.56 7.60 19.05
N THR A 78 -11.02 6.38 19.08
CA THR A 78 -11.51 5.28 19.93
C THR A 78 -10.84 5.21 21.31
N GLY A 79 -9.85 6.05 21.59
CA GLY A 79 -9.07 5.98 22.85
C GLY A 79 -8.27 4.68 22.98
N SER A 80 -8.06 3.97 21.88
CA SER A 80 -7.33 2.69 21.83
C SER A 80 -5.92 2.83 21.27
N ALA A 81 -5.54 4.03 20.83
CA ALA A 81 -4.16 4.38 20.57
C ALA A 81 -3.42 4.62 21.90
N PRO A 82 -2.19 4.09 22.08
CA PRO A 82 -1.37 4.40 23.26
C PRO A 82 -0.96 5.87 23.32
#